data_AF-A0A9W4TBG1-F1
#
_entry.id   AF-A0A9W4TBG1-F1
#
_cell.length_a   1.000
_cell.length_b   1.000
_cell.length_c   1.000
_cell.angle_alpha   90.00
_cell.angle_beta   90.00
_cell.angle_gamma   90.00
#
_symmetry.space_group_name_H-M   'P 1'
#
loop_
_entity.id
_entity.type
_entity.pdbx_description
1 polymer ?
#
loop_
_entity_poly.entity_id
_entity_poly.type
_entity_poly.pdbx_seq_one_letter_code
_entity_poly.pdbx_strand_id
1 'polypeptide(L)'
;RAESLKKSGKRLHKINFKYNSRDVLAWSIEHENQAKMKGLYPKVLEELLIKRISLKRRLAPLNDRKEELEKEIRLAEARGENVTDALKSEYSSVSLLTPV
;
A
#
# COMPACT_ATOMS: atom_id res chain seq x y z
N ARG A 1 9.17 -30.18 -4.17
CA ARG A 1 7.77 -29.74 -3.93
C ARG A 1 7.50 -29.72 -2.42
N ALA A 2 6.43 -29.09 -1.92
CA ALA A 2 6.20 -28.90 -0.47
C ALA A 2 6.38 -30.20 0.36
N GLU A 3 5.90 -31.34 -0.14
CA GLU A 3 6.07 -32.65 0.50
C GLU A 3 7.54 -33.10 0.62
N SER A 4 8.41 -32.77 -0.34
CA SER A 4 9.84 -33.07 -0.23
C SER A 4 10.56 -32.17 0.79
N LEU A 5 10.06 -30.95 1.02
CA LEU A 5 10.60 -30.04 2.03
C LEU A 5 10.15 -30.40 3.46
N LYS A 6 8.93 -30.92 3.62
CA LYS A 6 8.50 -31.51 4.90
C LYS A 6 9.40 -32.67 5.30
N LYS A 7 9.76 -33.54 4.34
CA LYS A 7 10.67 -34.67 4.57
C LYS A 7 12.09 -34.25 5.00
N SER A 8 12.53 -33.04 4.66
CA SER A 8 13.84 -32.51 5.08
C SER A 8 13.83 -31.86 6.47
N GLY A 9 12.76 -32.01 7.25
CA GLY A 9 12.63 -31.43 8.60
C GLY A 9 12.44 -29.91 8.64
N LYS A 10 12.24 -29.25 7.49
CA LYS A 10 12.02 -27.81 7.43
C LYS A 10 10.58 -27.48 7.78
N ARG A 11 10.39 -26.50 8.68
CA ARG A 11 9.08 -25.90 8.95
C ARG A 11 8.61 -25.11 7.74
N LEU A 12 7.34 -25.28 7.37
CA LEU A 12 6.72 -24.63 6.23
C LEU A 12 5.56 -23.76 6.70
N HIS A 13 5.56 -22.51 6.28
CA HIS A 13 4.45 -21.60 6.41
C HIS A 13 3.53 -21.73 5.19
N LYS A 14 2.25 -22.02 5.45
CA LYS A 14 1.21 -22.08 4.40
C LYS A 14 0.80 -20.65 4.03
N ILE A 15 0.82 -20.36 2.74
CA ILE A 15 0.36 -19.09 2.17
C ILE A 15 -0.95 -19.38 1.42
N ASN A 16 -2.02 -18.69 1.78
CA ASN A 16 -3.33 -18.84 1.15
C ASN A 16 -4.01 -17.48 0.99
N PHE A 17 -4.24 -17.05 -0.25
CA PHE A 17 -4.93 -15.78 -0.53
C PHE A 17 -5.61 -15.83 -1.90
N LYS A 18 -6.57 -14.94 -2.14
CA LYS A 18 -7.20 -14.78 -3.45
C LYS A 18 -6.42 -13.81 -4.33
N TYR A 19 -6.17 -14.19 -5.57
CA TYR A 19 -5.60 -13.34 -6.62
C TYR A 19 -6.42 -13.49 -7.90
N ASN A 20 -6.95 -12.38 -8.42
CA ASN A 20 -7.83 -12.37 -9.60
C ASN A 20 -8.98 -13.40 -9.49
N SER A 21 -9.66 -13.41 -8.34
CA SER A 21 -10.74 -14.35 -8.01
C SER A 21 -10.34 -15.83 -7.96
N ARG A 22 -9.05 -16.15 -7.99
CA ARG A 22 -8.52 -17.52 -7.85
C ARG A 22 -7.85 -17.68 -6.50
N ASP A 23 -8.08 -18.82 -5.86
CA ASP A 23 -7.35 -19.18 -4.64
C ASP A 23 -5.91 -19.56 -5.00
N VAL A 24 -4.95 -18.85 -4.41
CA VAL A 24 -3.52 -19.12 -4.53
C VAL A 24 -3.08 -19.80 -3.25
N LEU A 25 -2.67 -21.07 -3.39
CA LEU A 25 -2.10 -21.87 -2.32
C LEU A 25 -0.61 -22.12 -2.56
N ALA A 26 0.22 -21.72 -1.61
CA ALA A 26 1.66 -21.90 -1.67
C ALA A 26 2.26 -22.21 -0.28
N TRP A 27 3.55 -22.50 -0.25
CA TRP A 27 4.31 -22.72 0.98
C TRP A 27 5.65 -21.97 0.91
N SER A 28 6.03 -21.31 2.00
CA SER A 28 7.39 -20.80 2.20
C SER A 28 8.06 -21.55 3.35
N ILE A 29 9.38 -21.64 3.32
CA ILE A 29 10.14 -22.12 4.49
C ILE A 29 10.03 -21.07 5.58
N GLU A 30 9.74 -21.50 6.81
CA GLU A 30 9.86 -20.63 7.97
C GLU A 30 11.34 -20.33 8.21
N HIS A 31 11.69 -19.06 8.17
CA HIS A 31 13.08 -18.61 8.19
C HIS A 31 13.49 -18.02 9.54
N GLU A 32 12.59 -17.88 10.51
CA GLU A 32 12.88 -17.35 11.86
C GLU A 32 13.69 -16.04 11.84
N ASN A 33 13.37 -15.14 10.89
CA ASN A 33 14.12 -13.91 10.60
C ASN A 33 15.62 -14.08 10.28
N GLN A 34 16.11 -15.30 10.08
CA GLN A 34 17.47 -15.55 9.64
C GLN A 34 17.62 -15.21 8.15
N ALA A 35 18.44 -14.19 7.85
CA ALA A 35 18.63 -13.68 6.49
C ALA A 35 19.08 -14.77 5.48
N LYS A 36 19.93 -15.70 5.92
CA LYS A 36 20.41 -16.83 5.09
C LYS A 36 19.29 -17.80 4.70
N MET A 37 18.23 -17.86 5.49
CA MET A 37 17.09 -18.76 5.31
C MET A 37 15.92 -18.10 4.57
N LYS A 38 15.96 -16.78 4.35
CA LYS A 38 14.93 -16.06 3.61
C LYS A 38 14.86 -16.54 2.17
N GLY A 39 13.75 -17.20 1.84
CA GLY A 39 13.39 -17.56 0.48
C GLY A 39 12.96 -16.35 -0.35
N LEU A 40 12.53 -16.62 -1.59
CA LEU A 40 12.09 -15.59 -2.52
C LEU A 40 10.89 -14.79 -1.99
N TYR A 41 9.91 -15.47 -1.38
CA TYR A 41 8.66 -14.83 -0.95
C TYR A 41 8.87 -13.68 0.07
N PRO A 42 9.56 -13.87 1.21
CA PRO A 42 9.87 -12.76 2.12
C PRO A 42 10.67 -11.63 1.47
N LYS A 43 11.62 -11.93 0.57
CA LYS A 43 12.42 -10.92 -0.12
C LYS A 43 11.56 -10.01 -1.00
N VAL A 44 10.66 -10.60 -1.78
CA VAL A 44 9.71 -9.85 -2.61
C VAL A 44 8.79 -8.98 -1.75
N LEU A 45 8.31 -9.50 -0.60
CA LEU A 45 7.50 -8.70 0.32
C LEU A 45 8.26 -7.50 0.90
N GLU A 46 9.53 -7.66 1.24
CA GLU A 46 10.40 -6.59 1.72
C GLU A 46 10.61 -5.50 0.66
N GLU A 47 10.87 -5.88 -0.58
CA GLU A 47 10.98 -4.93 -1.69
C GLU A 47 9.68 -4.17 -1.95
N LEU A 48 8.54 -4.88 -1.95
CA LEU A 48 7.22 -4.26 -2.10
C LEU A 48 6.92 -3.30 -0.95
N LEU A 49 7.30 -3.65 0.28
CA LEU A 49 7.18 -2.78 1.44
C LEU A 49 8.00 -1.49 1.26
N ILE A 50 9.25 -1.59 0.81
CA ILE A 50 10.11 -0.43 0.55
C ILE A 50 9.49 0.48 -0.52
N LYS A 51 9.04 -0.09 -1.64
CA LYS A 51 8.35 0.66 -2.71
C LYS A 51 7.10 1.37 -2.18
N ARG A 52 6.29 0.68 -1.39
CA ARG A 52 5.10 1.26 -0.76
C ARG A 52 5.45 2.42 0.18
N ILE A 53 6.48 2.28 1.02
CA ILE A 53 6.91 3.34 1.93
C ILE A 53 7.40 4.56 1.14
N SER A 54 8.19 4.35 0.09
CA SER A 54 8.65 5.41 -0.80
C SER A 54 7.49 6.18 -1.43
N LEU A 55 6.50 5.46 -1.99
CA LEU A 55 5.31 6.08 -2.57
C LEU A 55 4.49 6.84 -1.51
N LYS A 56 4.26 6.25 -0.34
CA LYS A 56 3.56 6.94 0.76
C LYS A 56 4.24 8.25 1.16
N ARG A 57 5.57 8.26 1.27
CA ARG A 57 6.33 9.50 1.56
C ARG A 57 6.14 10.57 0.49
N ARG A 58 6.11 10.17 -0.78
CA ARG A 58 5.88 11.09 -1.90
C ARG A 58 4.43 11.61 -1.96
N LEU A 59 3.48 10.81 -1.52
CA LEU A 59 2.05 11.18 -1.47
C LEU A 59 1.67 11.98 -0.23
N ALA A 60 2.45 11.91 0.86
CA ALA A 60 2.13 12.63 2.10
C ALA A 60 1.91 14.15 1.90
N PRO A 61 2.75 14.89 1.17
CA PRO A 61 2.51 16.31 0.91
C PRO A 61 1.21 16.58 0.12
N LEU A 62 0.78 15.64 -0.73
CA LEU A 62 -0.49 15.76 -1.45
C LEU A 62 -1.69 15.56 -0.52
N ASN A 63 -1.58 14.69 0.48
CA ASN A 63 -2.61 14.56 1.51
C ASN A 63 -2.73 15.84 2.33
N ASP A 64 -1.59 16.42 2.74
CA ASP A 64 -1.57 17.67 3.49
C ASP A 64 -2.19 18.81 2.67
N ARG A 65 -1.83 18.91 1.38
CA ARG A 65 -2.41 19.88 0.44
C ARG A 65 -3.91 19.65 0.23
N LYS A 66 -4.35 18.39 0.13
CA LYS A 66 -5.78 18.07 0.04
C LYS A 66 -6.54 18.58 1.25
N GLU A 67 -6.04 18.33 2.46
CA GLU A 67 -6.68 18.78 3.70
C GLU A 67 -6.73 20.30 3.79
N GLU A 68 -5.68 20.99 3.36
CA GLU A 68 -5.65 22.46 3.26
C GLU A 68 -6.71 22.99 2.29
N LEU A 69 -6.77 22.44 1.08
CA LEU A 69 -7.79 22.80 0.07
C LEU A 69 -9.21 22.54 0.59
N GLU A 70 -9.46 21.44 1.31
CA GLU A 70 -10.76 21.18 1.94
C GLU A 70 -11.14 22.23 2.98
N LYS A 71 -10.17 22.70 3.77
CA LYS A 71 -10.40 23.78 4.76
C LYS A 71 -10.72 25.09 4.07
N GLU A 72 -9.98 25.44 3.01
CA GLU A 72 -10.23 26.65 2.22
C GLU A 72 -11.62 26.65 1.58
N ILE A 73 -12.01 25.52 0.97
CA ILE A 73 -13.35 25.35 0.38
C ILE A 73 -14.44 25.55 1.43
N ARG A 74 -14.33 24.86 2.58
CA ARG A 74 -15.31 25.00 3.68
C ARG A 74 -15.39 26.43 4.22
N LEU A 75 -14.26 27.13 4.28
CA LEU A 75 -14.21 28.53 4.75
C LEU A 75 -14.91 29.47 3.77
N ALA A 76 -14.67 29.32 2.47
CA ALA A 76 -15.35 30.09 1.43
C ALA A 76 -16.86 29.87 1.48
N GLU A 77 -17.29 28.60 1.58
CA GLU A 77 -18.70 28.23 1.73
C GLU A 77 -19.35 28.86 2.98
N ALA A 78 -18.65 28.84 4.13
CA ALA A 78 -19.13 29.45 5.36
C ALA A 78 -19.26 30.98 5.29
N ARG A 79 -18.46 31.63 4.44
CA ARG A 79 -18.53 33.08 4.19
C ARG A 79 -19.56 33.46 3.12
N GLY A 80 -20.20 32.48 2.47
CA GLY A 80 -21.07 32.72 1.31
C GLY A 80 -20.30 33.17 0.07
N GLU A 81 -18.99 32.93 0.03
CA GLU A 81 -18.14 33.24 -1.12
C GLU A 81 -18.21 32.11 -2.16
N ASN A 82 -18.12 32.47 -3.43
CA ASN A 82 -18.05 31.48 -4.50
C ASN A 82 -16.67 30.81 -4.51
N VAL A 83 -16.63 29.49 -4.33
CA VAL A 83 -15.43 28.67 -4.54
C VAL A 83 -14.99 28.79 -6.00
N THR A 84 -13.75 29.26 -6.22
CA THR A 84 -13.21 29.50 -7.57
C THR A 84 -13.03 28.19 -8.35
N ASP A 85 -13.15 28.28 -9.67
CA ASP A 85 -12.96 27.10 -10.55
C ASP A 85 -11.53 26.55 -10.48
N ALA A 86 -10.55 27.43 -10.26
CA ALA A 86 -9.16 27.04 -10.03
C ALA A 86 -9.02 26.17 -8.76
N LEU A 87 -9.65 26.58 -7.65
CA LEU A 87 -9.60 25.86 -6.38
C LEU A 87 -10.30 24.50 -6.48
N LYS A 88 -11.47 24.44 -7.14
CA LYS A 88 -12.18 23.17 -7.41
C LYS A 88 -11.34 22.23 -8.29
N SER A 89 -10.71 22.77 -9.33
CA SER A 89 -9.87 22.00 -10.24
C SER A 89 -8.64 21.42 -9.54
N GLU A 90 -7.99 22.20 -8.68
CA GLU A 90 -6.84 21.76 -7.90
C GLU A 90 -7.24 20.65 -6.90
N TYR A 91 -8.31 20.88 -6.13
CA TYR A 91 -8.82 19.87 -5.20
C TYR A 91 -9.17 18.55 -5.90
N SER A 92 -9.85 18.63 -7.05
CA SER A 92 -10.18 17.45 -7.84
C SER A 92 -8.92 16.69 -8.28
N SER A 93 -7.91 17.40 -8.78
CA SER A 93 -6.64 16.82 -9.24
C SER A 93 -5.88 16.11 -8.12
N VAL A 94 -5.80 16.73 -6.94
CA VAL A 94 -5.12 16.15 -5.78
C VAL A 94 -5.89 14.95 -5.22
N SER A 95 -7.23 15.02 -5.19
CA SER A 95 -8.09 13.95 -4.68
C SER A 95 -8.00 12.67 -5.52
N LEU A 96 -7.79 12.78 -6.84
CA LEU A 96 -7.54 11.62 -7.72
C LEU A 96 -6.25 10.86 -7.37
N LEU A 97 -5.23 11.56 -6.86
CA LEU A 97 -3.93 10.98 -6.52
C LEU A 97 -3.84 10.48 -5.08
N THR A 98 -4.83 10.81 -4.25
CA THR A 98 -4.89 10.51 -2.82
C THR A 98 -6.18 9.77 -2.47
N PRO A 99 -6.32 8.49 -2.88
CA PRO A 99 -7.47 7.68 -2.50
C PRO A 99 -7.51 7.51 -0.98
N VAL A 100 -8.69 7.74 -0.41
CA VAL A 100 -9.03 7.64 1.02
C VAL A 100 -8.83 6.21 1.53
#